data_AF-A0AAD2JC43-F1
#
_entry.id   AF-A0AAD2JC43-F1
#
_cell.length_a   1.000
_cell.length_b   1.000
_cell.length_c   1.000
_cell.angle_alpha   90.00
_cell.angle_beta   90.00
_cell.angle_gamma   90.00
#
_symmetry.space_group_name_H-M   'P 1'
#
loop_
_entity.id
_entity.type
_entity.pdbx_description
1 polymer ?
#
loop_
_entity_poly.entity_id
_entity_poly.type
_entity_poly.pdbx_seq_one_letter_code
_entity_poly.pdbx_strand_id
1 'polypeptide(L)' 'MSFEYGSRTADKFVVRLPDGMRDQVAKAADADDRSMNSLIVKAIREYLCLQQRQQALLGALVLANQVPEQQEQQEQQP' A
#
# COMPACT_ATOMS: atom_id res chain seq x y z
N MET A 1 28.45 -12.64 6.83
CA MET A 1 28.37 -11.29 6.23
C MET A 1 27.44 -10.47 7.09
N SER A 2 27.98 -9.51 7.83
CA SER A 2 27.20 -8.58 8.64
C SER A 2 26.49 -7.63 7.67
N PHE A 3 25.17 -7.67 7.61
CA PHE A 3 24.41 -6.69 6.86
C PHE A 3 24.42 -5.38 7.66
N GLU A 4 25.48 -4.59 7.50
CA GLU A 4 25.55 -3.21 8.02
C GLU A 4 24.60 -2.32 7.22
N TYR A 5 23.29 -2.51 7.41
CA TYR A 5 22.26 -1.63 6.89
C TYR A 5 22.05 -0.48 7.88
N GLY A 6 23.11 0.31 8.06
CA GLY A 6 23.04 1.53 8.87
C GLY A 6 22.43 2.67 8.06
N SER A 7 21.88 3.68 8.74
CA SER A 7 21.40 4.91 8.08
C SER A 7 22.47 5.59 7.20
N ARG A 8 23.75 5.26 7.39
CA ARG A 8 24.89 5.78 6.61
C ARG A 8 25.08 5.07 5.27
N THR A 9 24.70 3.80 5.16
CA THR A 9 24.83 2.98 3.95
C THR A 9 23.53 2.89 3.15
N ALA A 10 22.42 3.39 3.70
CA ALA A 10 21.14 3.46 3.01
C ALA A 10 21.14 4.45 1.84
N ASP A 11 20.40 4.12 0.78
CA ASP A 11 20.18 4.99 -0.38
C ASP A 11 19.47 6.29 0.02
N LYS A 12 19.98 7.42 -0.46
CA LYS A 12 19.48 8.75 -0.11
C LYS A 12 18.80 9.38 -1.32
N PHE A 13 17.56 9.81 -1.14
CA PHE A 13 16.77 10.48 -2.17
C PHE A 13 16.31 11.85 -1.66
N VAL A 14 16.61 12.92 -2.40
CA VAL A 14 16.24 14.28 -2.03
C VAL A 14 14.89 14.62 -2.66
N VAL A 15 13.87 14.84 -1.84
CA VAL A 15 12.53 15.21 -2.28
C VAL A 15 12.32 16.71 -2.10
N ARG A 16 11.85 17.39 -3.15
CA ARG A 16 11.37 18.78 -3.04
C ARG A 16 9.89 18.76 -2.70
N LEU A 17 9.56 19.25 -1.52
CA LEU A 17 8.18 19.36 -1.05
C LEU A 17 7.65 20.77 -1.32
N PRO A 18 6.37 20.93 -1.68
CA PRO A 18 5.72 22.23 -1.78
C PRO A 18 5.61 22.89 -0.39
N ASP A 19 5.38 24.21 -0.39
CA ASP A 19 5.31 25.02 0.83
C ASP A 19 4.31 24.45 1.85
N GLY A 20 4.73 24.40 3.11
CA GLY A 20 3.93 23.90 4.24
C GLY A 20 3.74 22.37 4.29
N MET A 21 4.08 21.61 3.24
CA MET A 21 3.92 20.15 3.27
C MET A 21 4.92 19.48 4.22
N ARG A 22 6.14 20.03 4.33
CA ARG A 22 7.15 19.53 5.27
C ARG A 22 6.67 19.62 6.72
N ASP A 23 6.00 20.72 7.10
CA ASP A 23 5.46 20.90 8.44
C ASP A 23 4.30 19.94 8.73
N GLN A 24 3.47 19.65 7.72
CA GLN A 24 2.41 18.63 7.85
C GLN A 24 3.01 17.24 8.09
N VAL A 25 4.07 16.88 7.34
CA VAL A 25 4.79 15.61 7.53
C VAL A 25 5.44 15.54 8.92
N ALA A 26 6.01 16.65 9.41
CA ALA A 26 6.59 16.71 10.75
C ALA A 26 5.54 16.47 11.83
N LYS A 27 4.41 17.18 11.78
CA LYS A 27 3.29 17.00 12.73
C LYS A 27 2.74 15.58 12.72
N ALA A 28 2.59 14.98 11.54
CA ALA A 28 2.13 13.60 11.41
C ALA A 28 3.14 12.61 11.99
N ALA A 29 4.44 12.86 11.82
CA ALA A 29 5.50 12.00 12.35
C ALA A 29 5.57 12.08 13.89
N ASP A 30 5.43 13.29 14.45
CA ASP A 30 5.38 13.52 15.89
C ASP A 30 4.16 12.85 16.54
N ALA A 31 2.99 12.88 15.87
CA ALA A 31 1.78 12.21 16.36
C ALA A 31 1.87 10.68 16.38
N ASP A 32 2.71 10.10 15.51
CA ASP A 32 2.91 8.65 15.36
C ASP A 32 4.15 8.14 16.14
N ASP A 33 4.82 9.01 16.93
CA ASP A 33 6.07 8.75 17.65
C ASP A 33 7.19 8.18 16.74
N ARG A 34 7.32 8.73 15.52
CA ARG A 34 8.23 8.24 14.48
C ARG A 34 9.07 9.35 13.87
N SER A 35 10.21 8.97 13.30
CA SER A 35 10.98 9.91 12.48
C SER A 35 10.23 10.24 11.18
N MET A 36 10.43 11.46 10.66
CA MET A 36 9.92 11.85 9.34
C MET A 36 10.33 10.85 8.25
N ASN A 37 11.55 10.30 8.32
CA ASN A 37 12.01 9.27 7.38
C ASN A 37 11.14 8.00 7.45
N SER A 38 10.88 7.51 8.66
CA SER A 38 10.03 6.33 8.88
C SER A 38 8.62 6.53 8.35
N LEU A 39 8.05 7.73 8.53
CA LEU A 39 6.73 8.07 8.00
C LEU A 39 6.72 8.12 6.47
N ILE A 40 7.72 8.75 5.85
CA ILE A 40 7.84 8.80 4.38
C ILE A 40 8.00 7.40 3.79
N VAL A 41 8.86 6.55 4.37
CA VAL A 41 9.04 5.16 3.92
C VAL A 41 7.74 4.35 4.04
N LYS A 42 6.99 4.53 5.13
CA LYS A 42 5.67 3.90 5.32
C LYS A 42 4.69 4.36 4.22
N ALA A 43 4.59 5.67 3.98
CA ALA A 43 3.71 6.22 2.96
C ALA A 43 4.03 5.69 1.55
N ILE A 44 5.32 5.60 1.19
CA ILE A 44 5.75 5.03 -0.09
C ILE A 44 5.38 3.55 -0.18
N ARG A 45 5.60 2.77 0.88
CA ARG A 45 5.24 1.34 0.92
C ARG A 45 3.74 1.15 0.77
N GLU A 46 2.95 1.95 1.46
CA GLU A 46 1.49 1.93 1.37
C GLU A 46 1.05 2.28 -0.05
N TYR A 47 1.60 3.33 -0.66
CA TYR A 47 1.28 3.71 -2.04
C TYR A 47 1.57 2.58 -3.03
N LEU A 48 2.74 1.94 -2.94
CA LEU A 48 3.13 0.84 -3.82
C LEU A 48 2.28 -0.44 -3.60
N CYS A 49 1.93 -0.74 -2.35
CA CYS A 49 1.15 -1.94 -2.01
C CYS A 49 -0.35 -1.75 -2.28
N LEU A 50 -0.87 -0.54 -2.05
CA LEU A 50 -2.29 -0.22 -2.23
C LEU A 50 -2.75 -0.49 -3.65
N GLN A 51 -1.93 -0.21 -4.66
CA GLN A 51 -2.23 -0.51 -6.06
C GLN A 51 -2.46 -2.00 -6.31
N GLN A 52 -1.59 -2.87 -5.78
CA GLN A 52 -1.77 -4.32 -5.91
C GLN A 52 -3.03 -4.81 -5.20
N ARG A 53 -3.29 -4.29 -3.99
CA ARG A 53 -4.49 -4.68 -3.23
C ARG A 53 -5.77 -4.24 -3.94
N GLN A 54 -5.80 -3.02 -4.50
CA GLN A 54 -6.95 -2.52 -5.26
C GLN A 54 -7.20 -3.37 -6.51
N GLN A 55 -6.15 -3.75 -7.24
CA GLN A 55 -6.28 -4.63 -8.41
C GLN A 55 -6.80 -6.02 -8.04
N ALA A 56 -6.31 -6.62 -6.95
CA ALA A 56 -6.79 -7.92 -6.48
C ALA A 56 -8.28 -7.88 -6.08
N LEU A 57 -8.71 -6.83 -5.38
CA LEU A 57 -10.12 -6.66 -5.01
C LEU A 57 -11.02 -6.46 -6.23
N LEU A 58 -10.60 -5.65 -7.20
CA LEU A 58 -11.34 -5.48 -8.45
C LEU A 58 -11.45 -6.80 -9.22
N GLY A 59 -10.37 -7.58 -9.30
CA GLY A 59 -10.38 -8.90 -9.93
C GLY A 59 -11.34 -9.88 -9.26
N ALA A 60 -11.34 -9.92 -7.92
CA ALA A 60 -12.28 -10.75 -7.16
C ALA A 60 -13.74 -10.35 -7.39
N LEU A 61 -14.05 -9.05 -7.44
CA LEU A 61 -15.40 -8.55 -7.73
C LEU A 61 -15.85 -8.91 -9.16
N VAL A 62 -14.96 -8.78 -10.14
CA VAL A 62 -15.26 -9.15 -11.53
C VAL A 62 -15.55 -10.65 -11.64
N LEU A 63 -14.73 -11.50 -11.01
CA LEU A 63 -14.96 -12.96 -11.01
C LEU A 63 -16.27 -13.32 -10.31
N ALA A 64 -16.58 -12.69 -9.18
CA ALA A 64 -17.84 -12.93 -8.46
C ALA A 64 -19.06 -12.54 -9.31
N ASN A 65 -18.97 -11.45 -10.08
CA ASN A 65 -20.05 -11.01 -10.98
C ASN A 65 -20.12 -11.83 -12.28
N GLN A 66 -19.07 -12.60 -12.59
CA GLN A 66 -19.01 -13.46 -13.77
C GLN A 66 -19.49 -14.88 -13.52
N VAL A 67 -19.82 -15.27 -12.27
CA VAL A 67 -20.44 -16.58 -11.99
C VAL A 67 -21.85 -16.55 -12.58
N PRO A 68 -22.09 -17.18 -13.74
CA PRO A 68 -23.43 -17.26 -14.29
C PRO A 68 -24.18 -18.33 -13.49
N GLU A 69 -25.51 -18.24 -13.55
CA GLU A 69 -26.55 -19.03 -12.90
C GLU A 69 -26.52 -20.54 -13.28
N GLN A 70 -25.36 -21.20 -13.21
CA GLN A 70 -25.17 -22.60 -13.57
C GLN A 70 -25.59 -23.57 -12.45
N GLN A 71 -25.96 -23.06 -11.27
CA GLN A 71 -26.35 -23.88 -10.13
C GLN A 71 -27.84 -24.30 -10.16
N GLU A 72 -28.70 -23.62 -10.94
CA GLU A 72 -30.14 -23.94 -10.94
C GLU A 72 -30.51 -25.12 -11.86
N GLN A 73 -29.62 -25.59 -12.74
CA GLN A 73 -29.92 -26.68 -13.68
C GLN A 73 -29.52 -28.08 -13.21
N GLN A 74 -28.79 -28.23 -12.09
CA GLN A 74 -28.36 -29.54 -11.58
C GLN A 74 -29.30 -30.15 -10.52
N GLU A 75 -30.29 -29.41 -10.03
CA GLU A 75 -31.19 -29.89 -8.97
C GLU A 75 -32.57 -30.37 -9.48
N GLN A 76 -32.80 -30.36 -10.80
CA GLN A 76 -34.02 -30.87 -11.43
C GLN A 76 -33.71 -31.88 -12.54
N GLN A 77 -33.26 -33.08 -12.17
CA GLN A 77 -33.52 -34.27 -12.99
C GLN A 77 -34.03 -35.41 -12.10
N PRO A 78 -35.16 -36.04 -12.46
CA PRO A 78 -35.88 -37.03 -11.64
C PRO A 78 -35.24 -38.41 -11.61
#